data_AF-E2BFU6-F1
#
_entry.id   AF-E2BFU6-F1
#
_cell.length_a   1.000
_cell.length_b   1.000
_cell.length_c   1.000
_cell.angle_alpha   90.00
_cell.angle_beta   90.00
_cell.angle_gamma   90.00
#
_symmetry.space_group_name_H-M   'P 1'
#
loop_
_entity.id
_entity.type
_entity.pdbx_description
1 polymer ?
#
loop_
_entity_poly.entity_id
_entity_poly.type
_entity_poly.pdbx_seq_one_letter_code
_entity_poly.pdbx_strand_id
1 'polypeptide(L)' 'MTKYCVVPKCKTGCKSVAVKCSVFKVPKCDELRKKWISAIPGIKDLKPNQCVCEKHFDKASIIR' A
#
# COMPACT_ATOMS: atom_id res chain seq x y z
N MET A 1 -2.89 6.71 -15.03
CA MET A 1 -3.67 6.72 -13.78
C MET A 1 -2.74 6.89 -12.60
N THR A 2 -2.97 7.89 -11.75
CA THR A 2 -2.16 8.11 -10.55
C THR A 2 -2.48 7.00 -9.55
N LYS A 3 -1.52 6.10 -9.29
CA LYS A 3 -1.68 5.03 -8.30
C LYS A 3 -1.58 5.66 -6.91
N TYR A 4 -2.71 5.89 -6.27
CA TYR A 4 -2.77 6.40 -4.91
C TYR A 4 -2.63 5.26 -3.91
N CYS A 5 -2.06 5.56 -2.74
CA CYS A 5 -2.04 4.63 -1.62
C CYS A 5 -3.46 4.48 -1.04
N VAL A 6 -3.93 3.24 -0.85
CA VAL A 6 -5.24 2.95 -0.25
C VAL A 6 -5.31 3.23 1.25
N VAL A 7 -4.17 3.41 1.91
CA VAL A 7 -4.10 3.64 3.35
C VAL A 7 -4.72 4.99 3.69
N PRO A 8 -5.76 5.02 4.57
CA PRO A 8 -6.35 6.28 5.00
C PRO A 8 -5.29 7.14 5.66
N LYS A 9 -5.32 8.45 5.37
CA LYS A 9 -4.30 9.46 5.76
C LYS A 9 -2.95 9.36 5.03
N CYS A 10 -2.74 8.40 4.13
CA CYS A 10 -1.52 8.39 3.33
C CYS A 10 -1.66 9.30 2.10
N LYS A 11 -0.90 10.40 2.06
CA LYS A 11 -0.85 11.32 0.91
C LYS A 11 0.07 10.84 -0.23
N THR A 12 0.59 9.61 -0.15
CA THR A 12 1.52 9.07 -1.14
C THR A 12 0.80 8.76 -2.45
N GLY A 13 1.34 9.27 -3.56
CA GLY A 13 0.71 9.17 -4.88
C GLY A 13 -0.41 10.18 -5.12
N CYS A 14 -0.64 11.15 -4.22
CA CYS A 14 -1.50 12.30 -4.53
C CYS A 14 -0.76 13.24 -5.51
N LYS A 15 -1.47 13.83 -6.48
CA LYS A 15 -0.87 14.72 -7.50
C LYS A 15 -0.04 15.87 -6.90
N SER A 16 -0.34 16.27 -5.67
CA SER A 16 0.35 17.35 -4.94
C SER A 16 1.67 16.93 -4.28
N VAL A 17 1.99 15.63 -4.20
CA VAL A 17 3.18 15.13 -3.50
C VAL A 17 4.17 14.59 -4.53
N ALA A 18 5.21 15.37 -4.84
CA ALA A 18 6.29 15.03 -5.78
C ALA A 18 7.26 13.94 -5.27
N VAL A 19 6.90 13.19 -4.22
CA VAL A 19 7.75 12.14 -3.68
C VAL A 19 7.53 10.87 -4.48
N LYS A 20 8.54 10.46 -5.25
CA LYS A 20 8.61 9.15 -5.90
C LYS A 20 8.73 8.07 -4.82
N CYS A 21 7.62 7.47 -4.43
CA CYS A 21 7.61 6.25 -3.63
C CYS A 21 7.18 5.07 -4.50
N SER A 22 7.76 3.90 -4.26
CA SER A 22 7.28 2.64 -4.82
C SER A 22 5.93 2.31 -4.20
N VAL A 23 5.02 1.85 -5.05
CA VAL A 23 3.71 1.35 -4.64
C VAL A 23 3.61 -0.11 -5.02
N PHE A 24 3.21 -0.93 -4.05
CA PHE A 24 3.00 -2.35 -4.21
C PHE A 24 1.51 -2.59 -4.42
N LYS A 25 1.19 -3.35 -5.46
CA LYS A 25 -0.19 -3.77 -5.72
C LYS A 25 -0.59 -4.81 -4.67
N VAL A 26 -1.84 -4.74 -4.21
CA VAL A 26 -2.35 -5.70 -3.25
C VAL A 26 -2.24 -7.12 -3.84
N PRO A 27 -1.64 -8.07 -3.11
CA PRO A 27 -1.53 -9.45 -3.57
C PRO A 27 -2.92 -10.10 -3.68
N LYS A 28 -3.10 -10.96 -4.69
CA LYS A 28 -4.32 -11.78 -4.83
C LYS A 28 -4.39 -12.92 -3.79
N CYS A 29 -3.26 -13.27 -3.18
CA CYS A 29 -3.19 -14.31 -2.16
C CYS A 29 -3.85 -13.81 -0.86
N ASP A 30 -4.86 -14.55 -0.39
CA ASP A 30 -5.67 -14.14 0.75
C ASP A 30 -4.86 -14.09 2.07
N GLU A 31 -3.87 -14.97 2.23
CA GLU A 31 -2.97 -14.98 3.39
C GLU A 31 -2.11 -13.72 3.48
N LEU A 32 -1.47 -13.33 2.36
CA LEU A 32 -0.70 -12.09 2.30
C LEU A 32 -1.61 -10.87 2.50
N ARG A 33 -2.80 -10.91 1.93
CA ARG A 33 -3.79 -9.85 2.06
C ARG A 33 -4.24 -9.67 3.51
N LYS A 34 -4.48 -10.76 4.26
CA LYS A 34 -4.76 -10.72 5.70
C LYS A 34 -3.58 -10.16 6.50
N LYS A 35 -2.34 -10.57 6.19
CA LYS A 35 -1.14 -9.99 6.81
C LYS A 35 -1.05 -8.49 6.57
N TRP A 36 -1.38 -8.03 5.36
CA TRP A 36 -1.39 -6.60 5.03
C TRP A 36 -2.49 -5.83 5.79
N ILE A 37 -3.72 -6.37 5.85
CA ILE A 37 -4.81 -5.76 6.62
C ILE A 37 -4.45 -5.66 8.10
N SER A 38 -3.77 -6.67 8.65
CA SER A 38 -3.32 -6.67 10.05
C SER A 38 -2.13 -5.72 10.29
N ALA A 39 -1.23 -5.57 9.32
CA ALA A 39 -0.05 -4.71 9.44
C ALA A 39 -0.36 -3.23 9.20
N ILE A 40 -1.40 -2.93 8.41
CA ILE A 40 -1.75 -1.57 8.03
C ILE A 40 -2.92 -1.07 8.89
N PRO A 41 -2.66 -0.21 9.88
CA PRO A 41 -3.72 0.31 10.74
C PRO A 41 -4.68 1.19 9.93
N GLY A 42 -5.98 0.93 10.08
CA GLY A 42 -7.05 1.72 9.46
C GLY A 42 -7.60 1.16 8.15
N ILE A 43 -7.07 0.04 7.64
CA ILE A 43 -7.68 -0.65 6.51
C ILE A 43 -8.52 -1.82 7.01
N LYS A 44 -9.80 -1.86 6.59
CA LYS A 44 -10.69 -3.02 6.83
C LYS A 44 -10.63 -4.04 5.70
N ASP A 45 -10.47 -3.58 4.45
CA ASP A 45 -10.47 -4.44 3.27
C ASP A 45 -9.52 -3.89 2.20
N LEU A 46 -8.61 -4.73 1.72
CA LEU A 46 -7.74 -4.41 0.59
C LEU A 46 -8.31 -5.02 -0.69
N LYS A 47 -8.72 -4.22 -1.67
CA LYS A 47 -9.10 -4.77 -2.98
C LYS A 47 -7.84 -5.06 -3.82
N PRO A 48 -7.82 -6.13 -4.65
CA PRO A 48 -6.66 -6.45 -5.51
C PRO A 48 -6.36 -5.38 -6.57
N ASN A 49 -7.29 -4.45 -6.81
CA ASN A 49 -7.07 -3.30 -7.69
C ASN A 49 -6.43 -2.10 -6.97
N GLN A 50 -6.23 -2.18 -5.66
CA GLN A 50 -5.64 -1.13 -4.84
C GLN A 50 -4.11 -1.29 -4.73
N CYS A 51 -3.44 -0.21 -4.36
CA CYS A 51 -1.99 -0.18 -4.15
C CYS A 51 -1.66 0.41 -2.78
N VAL A 52 -0.60 -0.08 -2.15
CA VAL A 52 -0.07 0.44 -0.87
C VAL A 52 1.36 0.91 -1.10
N CYS A 53 1.75 2.05 -0.55
CA CYS A 53 3.12 2.54 -0.71
C CYS A 53 4.10 1.84 0.24
N GLU A 54 5.38 1.84 -0.16
CA GLU A 54 6.48 1.27 0.62
C GLU A 54 6.59 1.79 2.05
N LYS A 55 6.07 2.99 2.36
CA LYS A 55 6.08 3.56 3.72
C LYS A 55 5.30 2.76 4.75
N HIS A 56 4.38 1.90 4.31
CA HIS A 56 3.60 1.03 5.19
C HIS A 56 4.20 -0.36 5.34
N PHE A 57 5.29 -0.63 4.64
CA PHE A 57 6.05 -1.85 4.79
C PHE A 57 7.38 -1.51 5.46
N ASP A 58 7.86 -2.46 6.24
CA ASP A 58 9.23 -2.36 6.69
C ASP A 58 10.17 -2.47 5.49
N LYS A 59 11.27 -1.68 5.50
CA LYS A 59 12.27 -1.75 4.43
C LYS A 59 12.88 -3.16 4.31
N ALA A 60 12.95 -3.91 5.41
CA ALA A 60 13.40 -5.29 5.41
C ALA A 60 12.40 -6.25 4.74
N SER A 61 11.11 -5.88 4.72
CA SER A 61 10.05 -6.66 4.05
C SER A 61 9.95 -6.37 2.55
N ILE A 62 10.64 -5.34 2.07
CA ILE A 62 10.63 -4.94 0.67
C ILE A 62 11.77 -5.63 -0.05
N ILE A 63 11.42 -6.61 -0.89
CA ILE A 63 12.35 -7.26 -1.81
C ILE A 63 12.30 -6.48 -3.13
N ARG A 64 13.46 -6.05 -3.62
CA ARG A 64 13.58 -5.20 -4.81
C ARG A 64 14.26 -5.93 -5.96
#